data_AF-A0A7S1HQ36-F1
#
_entry.id   AF-A0A7S1HQ36-F1
#
_cell.length_a   1.000
_cell.length_b   1.000
_cell.length_c   1.000
_cell.angle_alpha   90.00
_cell.angle_beta   90.00
_cell.angle_gamma   90.00
#
_symmetry.space_group_name_H-M   'P 1'
#
loop_
_entity.id
_entity.type
_entity.pdbx_description
1 polymer ?
#
loop_
_entity_poly.entity_id
_entity_poly.type
_entity_poly.pdbx_seq_one_letter_code
_entity_poly.pdbx_strand_id
1 'polypeptide(L)'
;IESLEDVDETEKVHFLGIWKLVTSIFLEINTAADDPDEYNIVRRQKISEWLRMHSAWAVEKQLEVEDASVLVTIILNLSKHDIRKATEQSLVLRDPRLASLISTAGCHNHLKEDIGQQMELWKANAMDNFIQRDRYHAYELLSGKLDNVLTQYRLDWRRCLACVMWYEQSVVDPVETTIHSFLNFQRRGGGSSSVSLY
;
A
#
# COMPACT_ATOMS: atom_id res chain seq x y z
N ILE A 1 -37.10 12.68 5.65
CA ILE A 1 -37.41 11.57 4.70
C ILE A 1 -36.19 11.25 3.83
N GLU A 2 -35.11 12.04 3.93
CA GLU A 2 -33.87 11.92 3.14
C GLU A 2 -32.81 11.02 3.83
N SER A 3 -33.21 9.90 4.43
CA SER A 3 -32.29 9.08 5.25
C SER A 3 -32.49 7.57 5.15
N LEU A 4 -33.39 7.10 4.28
CA LEU A 4 -33.73 5.68 4.16
C LEU A 4 -33.31 5.08 2.81
N GLU A 5 -33.30 5.87 1.73
CA GLU A 5 -32.80 5.42 0.41
C GLU A 5 -31.26 5.41 0.33
N ASP A 6 -30.57 6.36 0.97
CA ASP A 6 -29.10 6.42 0.99
C ASP A 6 -28.46 5.25 1.78
N VAL A 7 -29.17 4.71 2.78
CA VAL A 7 -28.69 3.57 3.57
C VAL A 7 -28.70 2.30 2.72
N ASP A 8 -29.75 2.09 1.92
CA ASP A 8 -29.88 0.93 1.02
C ASP A 8 -28.82 0.94 -0.10
N GLU A 9 -28.50 2.11 -0.66
CA GLU A 9 -27.43 2.22 -1.66
C GLU A 9 -26.03 2.01 -1.07
N THR A 10 -25.77 2.51 0.14
CA THR A 10 -24.49 2.31 0.82
C THR A 10 -24.28 0.82 1.15
N GLU A 11 -25.31 0.14 1.65
CA GLU A 11 -25.28 -1.30 1.92
C GLU A 11 -25.06 -2.13 0.65
N LYS A 12 -25.70 -1.77 -0.47
CA LYS A 12 -25.47 -2.42 -1.77
C LYS A 12 -24.04 -2.25 -2.25
N VAL A 13 -23.46 -1.06 -2.14
CA VAL A 13 -22.08 -0.78 -2.53
C VAL A 13 -21.10 -1.60 -1.68
N HIS A 14 -21.33 -1.69 -0.36
CA HIS A 14 -20.53 -2.52 0.53
C HIS A 14 -20.65 -4.01 0.20
N PHE A 15 -21.87 -4.49 -0.04
CA PHE A 15 -22.13 -5.88 -0.41
C PHE A 15 -21.45 -6.26 -1.73
N LEU A 16 -21.60 -5.41 -2.76
CA LEU A 16 -20.96 -5.59 -4.05
C LEU A 16 -19.43 -5.55 -3.93
N GLY A 17 -18.91 -4.66 -3.09
CA GLY A 17 -17.48 -4.59 -2.77
C GLY A 17 -16.97 -5.90 -2.16
N ILE A 18 -17.64 -6.43 -1.14
CA ILE A 18 -17.26 -7.69 -0.50
C ILE A 18 -17.36 -8.86 -1.49
N TRP A 19 -18.42 -8.90 -2.30
CA TRP A 19 -18.57 -9.95 -3.31
C TRP A 19 -17.48 -9.88 -4.38
N LYS A 20 -17.10 -8.68 -4.84
CA LYS A 20 -15.97 -8.49 -5.76
C LYS A 20 -14.65 -8.98 -5.13
N LEU A 21 -14.46 -8.80 -3.82
CA LEU A 21 -13.30 -9.36 -3.12
C LEU A 21 -13.33 -10.89 -3.09
N VAL A 22 -14.45 -11.48 -2.64
CA VAL A 22 -14.59 -12.94 -2.52
C VAL A 22 -14.37 -13.60 -3.88
N THR A 23 -14.97 -13.05 -4.93
CA THR A 23 -14.73 -13.54 -6.30
C THR A 23 -13.29 -13.35 -6.75
N SER A 24 -12.63 -12.24 -6.41
CA SER A 24 -11.21 -12.06 -6.75
C SER A 24 -10.26 -13.05 -6.05
N ILE A 25 -10.62 -13.51 -4.83
CA ILE A 25 -9.82 -14.45 -4.03
C ILE A 25 -10.12 -15.90 -4.40
N PHE A 26 -11.38 -16.28 -4.56
CA PHE A 26 -11.77 -17.68 -4.64
C PHE A 26 -12.20 -18.15 -6.03
N LEU A 27 -12.52 -17.23 -6.96
CA LEU A 27 -12.89 -17.65 -8.30
C LEU A 27 -11.67 -18.19 -9.04
N GLU A 28 -11.84 -19.34 -9.68
CA GLU A 28 -10.84 -19.89 -10.58
C GLU A 28 -10.56 -18.91 -11.71
N ILE A 29 -9.28 -18.74 -12.01
CA ILE A 29 -8.82 -17.87 -13.08
C ILE A 29 -8.46 -18.79 -14.22
N ASN A 30 -9.23 -18.70 -15.31
CA ASN A 30 -8.90 -19.37 -16.55
C ASN A 30 -7.73 -18.61 -17.19
N THR A 31 -6.50 -19.06 -16.95
CA THR A 31 -5.32 -18.61 -17.68
C THR A 31 -5.19 -19.41 -18.97
N ALA A 32 -4.69 -18.78 -20.03
CA ALA A 32 -4.55 -19.45 -21.33
C ALA A 32 -3.42 -20.50 -21.33
N ALA A 33 -2.46 -20.35 -20.41
CA ALA A 33 -1.42 -21.31 -20.10
C ALA A 33 -1.57 -21.78 -18.64
N ASP A 34 -1.27 -23.05 -18.35
CA ASP A 34 -1.06 -23.56 -16.98
C ASP A 34 0.25 -23.01 -16.37
N ASP A 35 0.52 -21.71 -16.57
CA ASP A 35 1.65 -21.01 -15.98
C ASP A 35 1.25 -20.51 -14.59
N PRO A 36 1.85 -21.04 -13.51
CA PRO A 36 1.55 -20.60 -12.15
C PRO A 36 1.84 -19.11 -11.93
N ASP A 37 2.80 -18.53 -12.65
CA ASP A 37 3.14 -17.11 -12.51
C ASP A 37 2.05 -16.23 -13.13
N GLU A 38 1.53 -16.59 -14.30
CA GLU A 38 0.42 -15.88 -14.95
C GLU A 38 -0.83 -15.89 -14.05
N TYR A 39 -1.13 -17.04 -13.44
CA TYR A 39 -2.22 -17.18 -12.49
C TYR A 39 -2.08 -16.23 -11.30
N ASN A 40 -0.91 -16.20 -10.67
CA ASN A 40 -0.63 -15.33 -9.52
C ASN A 40 -0.71 -13.85 -9.90
N ILE A 41 -0.16 -13.46 -11.06
CA ILE A 41 -0.18 -12.09 -11.55
C ILE A 41 -1.63 -11.61 -11.76
N VAL A 42 -2.45 -12.39 -12.46
CA VAL A 42 -3.86 -12.02 -12.74
C VAL A 42 -4.66 -11.94 -11.45
N ARG A 43 -4.45 -12.87 -10.51
CA ARG A 43 -5.12 -12.86 -9.21
C ARG A 43 -4.76 -11.61 -8.41
N ARG A 44 -3.46 -11.33 -8.29
CA ARG A 44 -2.94 -10.13 -7.61
C ARG A 44 -3.48 -8.86 -8.24
N GLN A 45 -3.61 -8.80 -9.56
CA GLN A 45 -4.16 -7.64 -10.25
C GLN A 45 -5.62 -7.37 -9.85
N LYS A 46 -6.47 -8.40 -9.81
CA LYS A 46 -7.88 -8.26 -9.39
C LYS A 46 -8.01 -7.76 -7.95
N ILE A 47 -7.20 -8.31 -7.04
CA ILE A 47 -7.19 -7.91 -5.62
C ILE A 47 -6.62 -6.49 -5.47
N SER A 48 -5.58 -6.16 -6.23
CA SER A 48 -4.97 -4.82 -6.28
C SER A 48 -6.00 -3.76 -6.71
N GLU A 49 -6.79 -4.04 -7.74
CA GLU A 49 -7.86 -3.14 -8.18
C GLU A 49 -8.90 -2.91 -7.06
N TRP A 50 -9.31 -3.99 -6.39
CA TRP A 50 -10.24 -3.88 -5.25
C TRP A 50 -9.65 -3.03 -4.12
N LEU A 51 -8.39 -3.26 -3.75
CA LEU A 51 -7.70 -2.49 -2.70
C LEU A 51 -7.54 -1.03 -3.07
N ARG A 52 -7.24 -0.70 -4.33
CA ARG A 52 -7.12 0.68 -4.81
C ARG A 52 -8.43 1.44 -4.69
N MET A 53 -9.56 0.83 -5.07
CA MET A 53 -10.87 1.47 -4.95
C MET A 53 -11.22 1.79 -3.50
N HIS A 54 -10.96 0.87 -2.58
CA HIS A 54 -11.34 1.04 -1.17
C HIS A 54 -10.34 1.91 -0.38
N SER A 55 -9.06 1.94 -0.78
CA SER A 55 -8.04 2.80 -0.15
C SER A 55 -8.11 4.26 -0.60
N ALA A 56 -8.61 4.54 -1.82
CA ALA A 56 -8.70 5.89 -2.36
C ALA A 56 -9.52 6.83 -1.46
N TRP A 57 -10.73 6.39 -1.07
CA TRP A 57 -11.62 7.15 -0.20
C TRP A 57 -11.00 7.43 1.18
N ALA A 58 -10.36 6.42 1.79
CA ALA A 58 -9.75 6.57 3.10
C ALA A 58 -8.58 7.57 3.10
N VAL A 59 -7.77 7.57 2.03
CA VAL A 59 -6.66 8.52 1.85
C VAL A 59 -7.17 9.93 1.62
N GLU A 60 -8.19 10.11 0.77
CA GLU A 60 -8.76 11.43 0.49
C GLU A 60 -9.34 12.06 1.75
N LYS A 61 -10.12 11.30 2.51
CA LYS A 61 -10.63 11.74 3.82
C LYS A 61 -9.50 12.10 4.80
N GLN A 62 -8.41 11.34 4.83
CA GLN A 62 -7.28 11.65 5.72
C GLN A 62 -6.57 12.94 5.30
N LEU A 63 -6.39 13.17 3.99
CA LEU A 63 -5.76 14.38 3.45
C LEU A 63 -6.63 15.64 3.61
N GLU A 64 -7.95 15.51 3.71
CA GLU A 64 -8.85 16.64 3.99
C GLU A 64 -8.82 17.08 5.45
N VAL A 65 -8.63 16.13 6.37
CA VAL A 65 -8.69 16.37 7.82
C VAL A 65 -7.33 16.78 8.40
N GLU A 66 -6.25 16.19 7.89
CA GLU A 66 -4.90 16.41 8.41
C GLU A 66 -4.14 17.40 7.50
N ASP A 67 -3.61 18.49 8.07
CA ASP A 67 -2.62 19.34 7.39
C ASP A 67 -1.29 18.59 7.26
N ALA A 68 -1.22 17.73 6.24
CA ALA A 68 -0.12 16.82 6.02
C ALA A 68 1.01 17.52 5.26
N SER A 69 2.25 17.28 5.70
CA SER A 69 3.42 17.72 4.93
C SER A 69 3.42 17.05 3.54
N VAL A 70 4.14 17.65 2.58
CA VAL A 70 4.23 17.09 1.21
C VAL A 70 4.76 15.65 1.22
N LEU A 71 5.73 15.33 2.09
CA LEU A 71 6.28 13.98 2.23
C LEU A 71 5.27 12.98 2.81
N VAL A 72 4.48 13.40 3.81
CA VAL A 72 3.39 12.58 4.34
C VAL A 72 2.35 12.34 3.25
N THR A 73 2.02 13.37 2.47
CA THR A 73 1.08 13.27 1.35
C THR A 73 1.58 12.30 0.27
N ILE A 74 2.88 12.29 -0.02
CA ILE A 74 3.52 11.31 -0.90
C ILE A 74 3.29 9.89 -0.36
N ILE A 75 3.59 9.63 0.92
CA ILE A 75 3.40 8.31 1.54
C ILE A 75 1.93 7.88 1.49
N LEU A 76 1.00 8.79 1.79
CA LEU A 76 -0.43 8.50 1.74
C LEU A 76 -0.89 8.19 0.32
N ASN A 77 -0.39 8.89 -0.71
CA ASN A 77 -0.69 8.56 -2.10
C ASN A 77 -0.11 7.20 -2.53
N LEU A 78 1.10 6.85 -2.05
CA LEU A 78 1.67 5.52 -2.26
C LEU A 78 0.84 4.42 -1.55
N SER A 79 0.24 4.72 -0.40
CA SER A 79 -0.64 3.76 0.31
C SER A 79 -1.95 3.42 -0.44
N LYS A 80 -2.30 4.19 -1.48
CA LYS A 80 -3.38 3.85 -2.44
C LYS A 80 -2.88 3.48 -3.84
N HIS A 81 -1.58 3.22 -3.98
CA HIS A 81 -0.91 2.91 -5.24
C HIS A 81 -1.04 4.01 -6.32
N ASP A 82 -1.11 5.28 -5.91
CA ASP A 82 -1.10 6.41 -6.84
C ASP A 82 0.32 6.92 -7.07
N ILE A 83 1.08 6.11 -7.83
CA ILE A 83 2.49 6.38 -8.16
C ILE A 83 2.64 7.70 -8.91
N ARG A 84 1.68 8.02 -9.80
CA ARG A 84 1.71 9.26 -10.59
C ARG A 84 1.64 10.47 -9.67
N LYS A 85 0.62 10.55 -8.82
CA LYS A 85 0.44 11.70 -7.92
C LYS A 85 1.60 11.84 -6.93
N ALA A 86 2.10 10.74 -6.40
CA ALA A 86 3.29 10.73 -5.53
C ALA A 86 4.57 11.23 -6.25
N THR A 87 4.75 10.87 -7.52
CA THR A 87 5.86 11.37 -8.35
C THR A 87 5.75 12.88 -8.59
N GLU A 88 4.57 13.35 -8.98
CA GLU A 88 4.30 14.78 -9.23
C GLU A 88 4.56 15.62 -7.97
N GLN A 89 4.10 15.15 -6.80
CA GLN A 89 4.35 15.82 -5.51
C GLN A 89 5.84 15.86 -5.15
N SER A 90 6.61 14.83 -5.49
CA SER A 90 8.06 14.82 -5.28
C SER A 90 8.79 15.82 -6.17
N LEU A 91 8.30 16.03 -7.40
CA LEU A 91 8.80 17.07 -8.29
C LEU A 91 8.48 18.48 -7.76
N VAL A 92 7.30 18.69 -7.17
CA VAL A 92 6.94 19.95 -6.48
C VAL A 92 7.88 20.22 -5.30
N LEU A 93 8.27 19.18 -4.56
CA LEU A 93 9.28 19.25 -3.50
C LEU A 93 10.70 19.54 -4.01
N ARG A 94 10.90 19.62 -5.34
CA ARG A 94 12.20 19.74 -6.01
C ARG A 94 13.16 18.61 -5.65
N ASP A 95 12.63 17.41 -5.43
CA ASP A 95 13.41 16.20 -5.15
C ASP A 95 13.31 15.21 -6.31
N PRO A 96 14.07 15.43 -7.40
CA PRO A 96 14.01 14.56 -8.58
C PRO A 96 14.52 13.14 -8.29
N ARG A 97 15.39 12.97 -7.27
CA ARG A 97 15.90 11.65 -6.88
C ARG A 97 14.79 10.80 -6.30
N LEU A 98 14.01 11.37 -5.38
CA LEU A 98 12.85 10.68 -4.83
C LEU A 98 11.79 10.43 -5.92
N ALA A 99 11.55 11.38 -6.81
CA ALA A 99 10.58 11.22 -7.90
C ALA A 99 10.93 10.03 -8.81
N SER A 100 12.20 9.88 -9.20
CA SER A 100 12.68 8.75 -10.02
C SER A 100 12.56 7.40 -9.32
N LEU A 101 12.80 7.35 -8.00
CA LEU A 101 12.64 6.13 -7.21
C LEU A 101 11.16 5.75 -7.06
N ILE A 102 10.27 6.74 -6.92
CA ILE A 102 8.83 6.50 -6.86
C ILE A 102 8.31 6.02 -8.22
N SER A 103 8.72 6.63 -9.33
CA SER A 103 8.24 6.24 -10.67
C SER A 103 8.60 4.80 -11.05
N THR A 104 9.58 4.22 -10.36
CA THR A 104 10.06 2.85 -10.57
C THR A 104 9.53 1.87 -9.51
N ALA A 105 8.72 2.34 -8.56
CA ALA A 105 8.13 1.52 -7.51
C ALA A 105 7.21 0.43 -8.11
N GLY A 106 7.45 -0.84 -7.72
CA GLY A 106 6.68 -2.00 -8.18
C GLY A 106 7.14 -2.62 -9.50
N CYS A 107 8.15 -2.04 -10.18
CA CYS A 107 8.62 -2.57 -11.47
C CYS A 107 9.81 -3.55 -11.35
N HIS A 108 10.70 -3.37 -10.37
CA HIS A 108 11.96 -4.14 -10.29
C HIS A 108 12.31 -4.52 -8.84
N ASN A 109 12.41 -5.82 -8.56
CA ASN A 109 12.81 -6.33 -7.24
C ASN A 109 14.24 -5.91 -6.86
N HIS A 110 15.16 -5.80 -7.81
CA HIS A 110 16.52 -5.35 -7.56
C HIS A 110 16.58 -3.92 -7.00
N LEU A 111 15.73 -3.02 -7.50
CA LEU A 111 15.68 -1.65 -6.97
C LEU A 111 15.26 -1.62 -5.50
N LYS A 112 14.29 -2.47 -5.12
CA LYS A 112 13.85 -2.64 -3.74
C LYS A 112 15.00 -3.10 -2.85
N GLU A 113 15.78 -4.07 -3.32
CA GLU A 113 16.97 -4.59 -2.63
C GLU A 113 18.06 -3.51 -2.48
N ASP A 114 18.36 -2.78 -3.55
CA ASP A 114 19.38 -1.70 -3.56
C ASP A 114 19.02 -0.59 -2.57
N ILE A 115 17.74 -0.15 -2.55
CA ILE A 115 17.25 0.82 -1.55
C ILE A 115 17.41 0.22 -0.15
N GLY A 116 17.04 -1.04 0.05
CA GLY A 116 17.17 -1.74 1.33
C GLY A 116 18.60 -1.77 1.85
N GLN A 117 19.59 -2.04 1.00
CA GLN A 117 21.02 -2.03 1.30
C GLN A 117 21.51 -0.61 1.62
N GLN A 118 21.10 0.38 0.81
CA GLN A 118 21.46 1.78 1.05
C GLN A 118 20.99 2.28 2.42
N MET A 119 19.80 1.85 2.84
CA MET A 119 19.25 2.19 4.16
C MET A 119 20.02 1.53 5.30
N GLU A 120 20.47 0.29 5.13
CA GLU A 120 21.33 -0.40 6.10
C GLU A 120 22.68 0.29 6.23
N LEU A 121 23.27 0.74 5.12
CA LEU A 121 24.49 1.54 5.13
C LEU A 121 24.28 2.86 5.88
N TRP A 122 23.14 3.54 5.71
CA TRP A 122 22.84 4.74 6.48
C TRP A 122 22.74 4.46 7.98
N LYS A 123 22.03 3.40 8.38
CA LYS A 123 21.94 3.00 9.81
C LYS A 123 23.29 2.63 10.39
N ALA A 124 24.10 1.84 9.67
CA ALA A 124 25.41 1.39 10.13
C ALA A 124 26.39 2.56 10.36
N ASN A 125 26.23 3.65 9.61
CA ASN A 125 27.05 4.86 9.74
C ASN A 125 26.39 5.97 10.58
N ALA A 126 25.27 5.70 11.25
CA ALA A 126 24.46 6.68 12.01
C ALA A 126 24.06 7.92 11.18
N MET A 127 23.90 7.75 9.86
CA MET A 127 23.52 8.80 8.92
C MET A 127 22.01 9.00 8.84
N ASP A 128 21.24 8.02 9.29
CA ASP A 128 19.77 8.05 9.37
C ASP A 128 19.23 9.24 10.17
N ASN A 129 19.95 9.65 11.23
CA ASN A 129 19.59 10.82 12.05
C ASN A 129 19.63 12.16 11.29
N PHE A 130 20.33 12.23 10.16
CA PHE A 130 20.41 13.44 9.32
C PHE A 130 19.36 13.45 8.20
N ILE A 131 18.60 12.36 8.05
CA ILE A 131 17.56 12.24 7.03
C ILE A 131 16.23 12.62 7.68
N GLN A 132 15.44 13.45 7.00
CA GLN A 132 14.10 13.79 7.46
C GLN A 132 13.27 12.50 7.63
N ARG A 133 12.63 12.35 8.80
CA ARG A 133 11.88 11.15 9.19
C ARG A 133 10.91 10.65 8.10
N ASP A 134 10.06 11.51 7.57
CA ASP A 134 9.08 11.11 6.55
C ASP A 134 9.75 10.75 5.21
N ARG A 135 10.92 11.35 4.89
CA ARG A 135 11.70 10.92 3.73
C ARG A 135 12.29 9.52 3.95
N TYR A 136 12.75 9.24 5.17
CA TYR A 136 13.23 7.91 5.52
C TYR A 136 12.11 6.86 5.39
N HIS A 137 10.90 7.17 5.86
CA HIS A 137 9.74 6.29 5.71
C HIS A 137 9.32 6.08 4.25
N ALA A 138 9.49 7.08 3.38
CA ALA A 138 9.27 6.88 1.95
C ALA A 138 10.25 5.85 1.37
N TYR A 139 11.52 5.85 1.79
CA TYR A 139 12.49 4.82 1.40
C TYR A 139 12.18 3.46 2.04
N GLU A 140 11.69 3.42 3.29
CA GLU A 140 11.24 2.18 3.92
C GLU A 140 10.09 1.54 3.14
N LEU A 141 9.12 2.36 2.69
CA LEU A 141 8.04 1.91 1.83
C LEU A 141 8.58 1.34 0.51
N LEU A 142 9.48 2.07 -0.18
CA LEU A 142 10.02 1.64 -1.47
C LEU A 142 10.94 0.41 -1.39
N SER A 143 11.57 0.16 -0.23
CA SER A 143 12.39 -1.04 0.03
C SER A 143 11.58 -2.23 0.55
N GLY A 144 10.27 -2.06 0.78
CA GLY A 144 9.41 -3.12 1.34
C GLY A 144 9.62 -3.37 2.84
N LYS A 145 10.34 -2.50 3.56
CA LYS A 145 10.55 -2.58 5.02
C LYS A 145 9.43 -1.81 5.73
N LEU A 146 8.23 -2.40 5.77
CA LEU A 146 7.00 -1.66 6.03
C LEU A 146 6.66 -1.39 7.51
N ASP A 147 7.33 -2.04 8.48
CA ASP A 147 6.93 -2.05 9.89
C ASP A 147 6.65 -0.65 10.49
N ASN A 148 7.54 0.31 10.20
CA ASN A 148 7.41 1.69 10.67
C ASN A 148 6.31 2.46 9.92
N VAL A 149 6.18 2.25 8.61
CA VAL A 149 5.19 2.95 7.78
C VAL A 149 3.77 2.51 8.18
N LEU A 150 3.57 1.21 8.39
CA LEU A 150 2.26 0.65 8.73
C LEU A 150 1.75 1.13 10.10
N THR A 151 2.65 1.42 11.03
CA THR A 151 2.29 1.87 12.38
C THR A 151 2.15 3.39 12.51
N GLN A 152 2.94 4.17 11.78
CA GLN A 152 3.04 5.61 12.02
C GLN A 152 2.00 6.47 11.27
N TYR A 153 1.42 5.97 10.19
CA TYR A 153 0.54 6.77 9.31
C TYR A 153 -0.96 6.49 9.48
N ARG A 154 -1.36 5.79 10.55
CA ARG A 154 -2.77 5.44 10.85
C ARG A 154 -3.48 4.78 9.65
N LEU A 155 -2.77 3.92 8.96
CA LEU A 155 -3.30 3.19 7.82
C LEU A 155 -4.40 2.22 8.31
N ASP A 156 -5.49 2.12 7.56
CA ASP A 156 -6.50 1.09 7.84
C ASP A 156 -5.96 -0.26 7.38
N TRP A 157 -6.56 -1.34 7.88
CA TRP A 157 -6.08 -2.69 7.59
C TRP A 157 -6.00 -3.00 6.09
N ARG A 158 -6.87 -2.39 5.26
CA ARG A 158 -6.86 -2.55 3.80
C ARG A 158 -5.63 -1.90 3.19
N ARG A 159 -5.31 -0.66 3.58
CA ARG A 159 -4.08 0.03 3.16
C ARG A 159 -2.83 -0.73 3.62
N CYS A 160 -2.83 -1.25 4.85
CA CYS A 160 -1.71 -2.06 5.32
C CYS A 160 -1.50 -3.32 4.46
N LEU A 161 -2.57 -4.08 4.22
CA LEU A 161 -2.53 -5.26 3.34
C LEU A 161 -2.07 -4.90 1.93
N ALA A 162 -2.54 -3.75 1.41
CA ALA A 162 -2.16 -3.27 0.09
C ALA A 162 -0.69 -2.89 0.00
N CYS A 163 -0.15 -2.20 1.02
CA CYS A 163 1.27 -1.88 1.08
C CYS A 163 2.14 -3.15 1.09
N VAL A 164 1.78 -4.16 1.89
CA VAL A 164 2.47 -5.47 1.90
C VAL A 164 2.44 -6.09 0.50
N MET A 165 1.28 -6.08 -0.15
CA MET A 165 1.13 -6.66 -1.49
C MET A 165 1.94 -5.95 -2.57
N TRP A 166 1.99 -4.62 -2.54
CA TRP A 166 2.61 -3.80 -3.60
C TRP A 166 4.10 -3.58 -3.41
N TYR A 167 4.59 -3.49 -2.17
CA TYR A 167 5.94 -3.04 -1.88
C TYR A 167 6.82 -4.09 -1.22
N GLU A 168 6.26 -5.01 -0.43
CA GLU A 168 7.05 -6.06 0.22
C GLU A 168 7.20 -7.29 -0.70
N GLN A 169 6.10 -7.76 -1.26
CA GLN A 169 6.03 -9.01 -2.02
C GLN A 169 6.24 -8.81 -3.53
N SER A 170 6.72 -9.84 -4.21
CA SER A 170 6.88 -9.88 -5.68
C SER A 170 5.54 -10.09 -6.39
N VAL A 171 5.46 -9.69 -7.67
CA VAL A 171 4.25 -9.86 -8.49
C VAL A 171 3.90 -11.31 -8.82
N VAL A 172 4.89 -12.21 -8.74
CA VAL A 172 4.70 -13.65 -8.94
C VAL A 172 4.38 -14.40 -7.65
N ASP A 173 4.53 -13.75 -6.49
CA ASP A 173 4.28 -14.40 -5.21
C ASP A 173 2.77 -14.68 -5.04
N PRO A 174 2.39 -15.87 -4.56
CA PRO A 174 1.00 -16.18 -4.26
C PRO A 174 0.38 -15.18 -3.29
N VAL A 175 -0.91 -14.89 -3.44
CA VAL A 175 -1.62 -13.93 -2.58
C VAL A 175 -1.61 -14.37 -1.11
N GLU A 176 -1.57 -15.68 -0.88
CA GLU A 176 -1.51 -16.30 0.43
C GLU A 176 -0.28 -15.82 1.22
N THR A 177 0.87 -15.63 0.56
CA THR A 177 2.09 -15.13 1.23
C THR A 177 1.89 -13.71 1.75
N THR A 178 1.18 -12.88 0.97
CA THR A 178 0.82 -11.51 1.35
C THR A 178 -0.06 -11.51 2.59
N ILE A 179 -1.09 -12.37 2.63
CA ILE A 179 -1.98 -12.50 3.78
C ILE A 179 -1.21 -12.98 5.01
N HIS A 180 -0.34 -13.98 4.86
CA HIS A 180 0.49 -14.48 5.96
C HIS A 180 1.43 -13.41 6.50
N SER A 181 2.10 -12.64 5.64
CA SER A 181 2.97 -11.53 6.07
C SER A 181 2.18 -10.47 6.84
N PHE A 182 1.02 -10.06 6.32
CA PHE A 182 0.14 -9.11 6.98
C PHE A 182 -0.35 -9.59 8.36
N LEU A 183 -0.79 -10.86 8.46
CA LEU A 183 -1.23 -11.44 9.74
C LEU A 183 -0.07 -11.54 10.74
N ASN A 184 1.14 -11.83 10.28
CA ASN A 184 2.33 -11.83 11.13
C ASN A 184 2.64 -10.42 11.64
N PHE A 185 2.53 -9.39 10.80
CA PHE A 185 2.66 -7.99 11.21
C PHE A 185 1.61 -7.62 12.29
N GLN A 186 0.35 -8.01 12.09
CA GLN A 186 -0.71 -7.77 13.10
C GLN A 186 -0.41 -8.46 14.43
N ARG A 187 0.04 -9.73 14.40
CA ARG A 187 0.42 -10.50 15.60
C ARG A 187 1.59 -9.88 16.37
N ARG A 188 2.53 -9.23 15.66
CA ARG A 188 3.68 -8.54 16.26
C ARG A 188 3.32 -7.21 16.96
N GLY A 189 2.03 -6.85 17.00
CA GLY A 189 1.55 -5.65 17.69
C GLY A 189 1.41 -4.42 16.80
N GLY A 190 1.62 -4.56 15.48
CA GLY A 190 1.46 -3.48 14.49
C GLY A 190 0.01 -3.01 14.26
N GLY A 191 -0.95 -3.57 14.98
CA GLY A 191 -2.39 -3.30 14.84
C GLY A 191 -3.12 -2.97 16.15
N SER A 192 -2.44 -2.38 17.15
CA SER A 192 -3.10 -1.92 18.39
C SER A 192 -3.76 -0.53 18.27
N SER A 193 -4.13 -0.11 17.07
CA SER A 193 -5.11 0.97 16.89
C SER A 193 -6.44 0.29 16.60
N SER A 194 -7.28 0.25 17.62
CA SER A 194 -8.66 -0.20 17.62
C SER A 194 -9.28 -0.28 16.22
N VAL A 195 -9.64 -1.49 15.81
CA VAL A 195 -10.78 -1.68 14.91
C VAL A 195 -12.00 -1.12 15.66
N SER A 196 -12.20 0.20 15.57
CA SER A 196 -13.48 0.80 15.86
C SER A 196 -14.38 0.36 14.72
N LEU A 197 -15.02 -0.79 14.91
CA LEU A 197 -16.20 -1.21 14.14
C LEU A 197 -17.28 -0.15 14.37
N TYR A 198 -17.36 0.81 13.46
CA TYR A 198 -18.59 1.54 13.12
C TYR A 198 -18.56 1.80 11.62
#